data_AF-A0A836SQV1-F1
#
_entry.id   AF-A0A836SQV1-F1
#
_cell.length_a   1.000
_cell.length_b   1.000
_cell.length_c   1.000
_cell.angle_alpha   90.00
_cell.angle_beta   90.00
_cell.angle_gamma   90.00
#
_symmetry.space_group_name_H-M   'P 1'
#
loop_
_entity.id
_entity.type
_entity.pdbx_description
1 polymer ?
#
loop_
_entity_poly.entity_id
_entity_poly.type
_entity_poly.pdbx_seq_one_letter_code
_entity_poly.pdbx_strand_id
1 'polypeptide(L)'
;MDLVDFKDNLPRGHPTILKINISWHHYFPACSTTPWQLEGVTKKLLDSGYHSLIPAQNRTVVVNPEIGAVRNHQVSVARRYGLQFCWLYRPDIRWIRYSPQTKMLVLEKIFPGGIKIPESFLGKNAVHLPTMKTHVFTTTTGAMKNAFGGLLNENRHWTHSVIHETLVDLLAIQKEIHPGIFAVTDGTIAGNGAGPRAMVPVVANLVLASGDMVAIDAISSKIMGFDPLKIDYIRIAHERGLGVGDPSRIEIVGDDISEVNLGFRVKDTLASRGQKAIYWGRLKPFERLLLRSQLVPWSYLASRIYYDLFWFNLIGRRKVEEIKKTSWWKLFESYG
;
A
#
# COMPACT_ATOMS: atom_id res chain seq x y z
N MET A 1 -6.29 5.16 17.13
CA MET A 1 -5.03 4.56 17.62
C MET A 1 -5.15 4.19 19.08
N ASP A 2 -5.57 5.11 19.97
CA ASP A 2 -5.73 4.78 21.40
C ASP A 2 -6.78 3.70 21.67
N LEU A 3 -7.90 3.71 20.94
CA LEU A 3 -8.96 2.70 21.08
C LEU A 3 -8.48 1.24 20.90
N VAL A 4 -7.38 1.03 20.17
CA VAL A 4 -6.81 -0.30 19.88
C VAL A 4 -5.46 -0.50 20.57
N ASP A 5 -5.20 0.26 21.63
CA ASP A 5 -3.99 0.19 22.47
C ASP A 5 -2.70 0.03 21.66
N PHE A 6 -2.50 0.94 20.69
CA PHE A 6 -1.44 0.80 19.69
C PHE A 6 -0.02 0.58 20.26
N LYS A 7 0.21 0.98 21.52
CA LYS A 7 1.49 0.80 22.24
C LYS A 7 1.82 -0.68 22.47
N ASP A 8 0.81 -1.54 22.59
CA ASP A 8 0.98 -2.98 22.76
C ASP A 8 1.55 -3.64 21.50
N ASN A 9 1.38 -2.99 20.35
CA ASN A 9 1.85 -3.46 19.05
C ASN A 9 3.09 -2.70 18.54
N LEU A 10 3.49 -1.62 19.22
CA LEU A 10 4.64 -0.79 18.86
C LEU A 10 5.56 -0.61 20.07
N PRO A 11 6.48 -1.54 20.36
CA PRO A 11 7.37 -1.41 21.51
C PRO A 11 8.20 -0.13 21.43
N ARG A 12 8.41 0.50 22.59
CA ARG A 12 9.22 1.71 22.73
C ARG A 12 10.72 1.39 22.59
N GLY A 13 11.53 2.41 22.37
CA GLY A 13 12.99 2.28 22.23
C GLY A 13 13.45 1.88 20.83
N HIS A 14 12.53 1.57 19.91
CA HIS A 14 12.83 1.29 18.52
C HIS A 14 12.48 2.47 17.61
N PRO A 15 13.35 2.84 16.64
CA PRO A 15 12.96 3.72 15.56
C PRO A 15 11.74 3.18 14.82
N THR A 16 10.89 4.07 14.30
CA THR A 16 9.60 3.71 13.71
C THR A 16 9.52 4.17 12.26
N ILE A 17 9.36 3.22 11.36
CA ILE A 17 9.18 3.47 9.94
C ILE A 17 7.74 3.86 9.69
N LEU A 18 7.53 4.99 9.02
CA LEU A 18 6.22 5.38 8.50
C LEU A 18 6.19 4.96 7.03
N LYS A 19 5.60 3.79 6.74
CA LYS A 19 5.55 3.26 5.38
C LYS A 19 4.46 3.96 4.58
N ILE A 20 4.86 4.96 3.82
CA ILE A 20 4.01 5.76 2.93
C ILE A 20 3.75 4.99 1.63
N ASN A 21 2.59 5.19 1.01
CA ASN A 21 2.23 4.67 -0.30
C ASN A 21 2.06 5.81 -1.32
N ILE A 22 2.82 5.78 -2.42
CA ILE A 22 2.68 6.67 -3.56
C ILE A 22 2.43 5.81 -4.79
N SER A 23 1.16 5.66 -5.15
CA SER A 23 0.76 4.85 -6.30
C SER A 23 0.82 5.61 -7.63
N TRP A 24 0.89 6.94 -7.57
CA TRP A 24 1.00 7.82 -8.73
C TRP A 24 1.74 9.11 -8.38
N HIS A 25 2.48 9.65 -9.35
CA HIS A 25 3.21 10.92 -9.19
C HIS A 25 2.33 12.14 -9.45
N HIS A 26 1.11 11.96 -9.97
CA HIS A 26 0.07 12.99 -9.93
C HIS A 26 -0.69 12.90 -8.62
N TYR A 27 -1.21 14.04 -8.13
CA TYR A 27 -2.26 13.98 -7.15
C TYR A 27 -3.50 13.38 -7.80
N PHE A 28 -4.02 12.32 -7.19
CA PHE A 28 -5.34 11.80 -7.50
C PHE A 28 -5.94 11.26 -6.19
N PRO A 29 -7.18 11.63 -5.84
CA PRO A 29 -7.81 11.20 -4.60
C PRO A 29 -7.85 9.67 -4.49
N ALA A 30 -7.71 9.14 -3.27
CA ALA A 30 -7.61 7.71 -2.97
C ALA A 30 -6.38 6.97 -3.55
N CYS A 31 -5.45 7.63 -4.25
CA CYS A 31 -4.27 6.94 -4.81
C CYS A 31 -3.14 6.73 -3.80
N SER A 32 -2.84 7.73 -2.98
CA SER A 32 -1.61 7.78 -2.18
C SER A 32 -1.96 8.17 -0.74
N THR A 33 -1.05 7.87 0.20
CA THR A 33 -1.12 8.33 1.58
C THR A 33 -1.41 9.83 1.62
N THR A 34 -2.45 10.21 2.33
CA THR A 34 -2.90 11.60 2.43
C THR A 34 -2.06 12.38 3.45
N PRO A 35 -1.98 13.71 3.34
CA PRO A 35 -1.16 14.50 4.25
C PRO A 35 -1.72 14.47 5.69
N TRP A 36 -3.04 14.46 5.87
CA TRP A 36 -3.66 14.36 7.20
C TRP A 36 -3.46 13.00 7.85
N GLN A 37 -3.44 11.90 7.07
CA GLN A 37 -3.10 10.58 7.59
C GLN A 37 -1.66 10.57 8.10
N LEU A 38 -0.71 11.07 7.29
CA LEU A 38 0.69 11.13 7.68
C LEU A 38 0.88 12.03 8.91
N GLU A 39 0.32 13.25 8.89
CA GLU A 39 0.42 14.19 9.99
C GLU A 39 -0.22 13.65 11.27
N GLY A 40 -1.43 13.11 11.20
CA GLY A 40 -2.15 12.59 12.37
C GLY A 40 -1.38 11.47 13.06
N VAL A 41 -0.83 10.54 12.28
CA VAL A 41 0.00 9.45 12.81
C VAL A 41 1.32 9.98 13.37
N THR A 42 2.00 10.86 12.63
CA THR A 42 3.26 11.48 13.09
C THR A 42 3.06 12.18 14.42
N LYS A 43 2.06 13.07 14.52
CA LYS A 43 1.74 13.81 15.74
C LYS A 43 1.44 12.83 16.88
N LYS A 44 0.57 11.84 16.66
CA LYS A 44 0.20 10.89 17.71
C LYS A 44 1.40 10.09 18.25
N LEU A 45 2.31 9.68 17.36
CA LEU A 45 3.53 8.96 17.75
C LEU A 45 4.50 9.87 18.52
N LEU A 46 4.71 11.11 18.08
CA LEU A 46 5.56 12.07 18.79
C LEU A 46 5.00 12.38 20.19
N ASP A 47 3.71 12.68 20.29
CA ASP A 47 3.01 12.93 21.56
C ASP A 47 3.08 11.72 22.52
N SER A 48 3.30 10.53 21.96
CA SER A 48 3.41 9.28 22.73
C SER A 48 4.85 8.84 23.02
N GLY A 49 5.85 9.66 22.67
CA GLY A 49 7.27 9.46 22.97
C GLY A 49 8.09 8.73 21.89
N TYR A 50 7.58 8.58 20.67
CA TYR A 50 8.33 7.99 19.55
C TYR A 50 9.05 9.07 18.77
N HIS A 51 10.31 9.35 19.11
CA HIS A 51 11.06 10.49 18.55
C HIS A 51 11.85 10.18 17.28
N SER A 52 12.09 8.90 16.96
CA SER A 52 12.81 8.50 15.75
C SER A 52 11.84 7.96 14.71
N LEU A 53 11.24 8.87 13.93
CA LEU A 53 10.26 8.56 12.89
C LEU A 53 10.90 8.66 11.50
N ILE A 54 10.71 7.63 10.67
CA ILE A 54 11.38 7.50 9.37
C ILE A 54 10.32 7.30 8.27
N PRO A 55 9.85 8.37 7.59
CA PRO A 55 8.99 8.22 6.43
C PRO A 55 9.72 7.48 5.30
N ALA A 56 9.28 6.27 4.97
CA ALA A 56 9.95 5.40 4.01
C ALA A 56 9.12 5.17 2.74
N GLN A 57 9.76 5.37 1.59
CA GLN A 57 9.13 5.18 0.30
C GLN A 57 10.09 4.55 -0.72
N ASN A 58 9.52 3.79 -1.65
CA ASN A 58 10.23 3.21 -2.77
C ASN A 58 9.65 3.72 -4.11
N ARG A 59 10.44 3.65 -5.18
CA ARG A 59 9.95 3.99 -6.52
C ARG A 59 9.22 2.83 -7.16
N THR A 60 8.41 3.13 -8.15
CA THR A 60 8.00 2.14 -9.15
C THR A 60 8.67 2.48 -10.46
N VAL A 61 8.79 1.51 -11.37
CA VAL A 61 9.36 1.73 -12.72
C VAL A 61 8.64 2.84 -13.52
N VAL A 62 7.38 3.14 -13.18
CA VAL A 62 6.54 4.13 -13.87
C VAL A 62 6.18 5.35 -13.01
N VAL A 63 6.63 5.44 -11.76
CA VAL A 63 6.24 6.52 -10.83
C VAL A 63 7.48 7.15 -10.22
N ASN A 64 7.56 8.49 -10.29
CA ASN A 64 8.51 9.28 -9.52
C ASN A 64 7.93 9.57 -8.13
N PRO A 65 8.45 8.95 -7.05
CA PRO A 65 7.89 9.11 -5.72
C PRO A 65 8.21 10.48 -5.10
N GLU A 66 9.31 11.14 -5.47
CA GLU A 66 9.65 12.47 -4.96
C GLU A 66 8.65 13.52 -5.47
N ILE A 67 8.33 13.48 -6.77
CA ILE A 67 7.27 14.32 -7.36
C ILE A 67 5.91 14.02 -6.72
N GLY A 68 5.61 12.73 -6.50
CA GLY A 68 4.39 12.31 -5.84
C GLY A 68 4.29 12.82 -4.39
N ALA A 69 5.39 12.81 -3.64
CA ALA A 69 5.42 13.25 -2.26
C ALA A 69 5.17 14.77 -2.14
N VAL A 70 5.71 15.56 -3.08
CA VAL A 70 5.41 17.00 -3.19
C VAL A 70 3.92 17.21 -3.50
N ARG A 71 3.41 16.55 -4.54
CA ARG A 71 2.03 16.75 -5.01
C ARG A 71 0.95 16.20 -4.07
N ASN A 72 1.30 15.32 -3.15
CA ASN A 72 0.39 14.84 -2.09
C ASN A 72 0.65 15.56 -0.74
N HIS A 73 1.41 16.65 -0.73
CA HIS A 73 1.82 17.43 0.44
C HIS A 73 2.50 16.63 1.57
N GLN A 74 3.03 15.45 1.26
CA GLN A 74 3.78 14.63 2.22
C GLN A 74 5.10 15.30 2.60
N VAL A 75 5.71 16.04 1.66
CA VAL A 75 6.92 16.86 1.92
C VAL A 75 6.62 18.00 2.89
N SER A 76 5.47 18.66 2.77
CA SER A 76 5.05 19.73 3.69
C SER A 76 4.94 19.20 5.12
N VAL A 77 4.31 18.03 5.30
CA VAL A 77 4.21 17.36 6.60
C VAL A 77 5.59 16.97 7.13
N ALA A 78 6.43 16.32 6.31
CA ALA A 78 7.77 15.93 6.74
C ALA A 78 8.60 17.15 7.19
N ARG A 79 8.54 18.27 6.47
CA ARG A 79 9.22 19.52 6.85
C ARG A 79 8.70 20.07 8.17
N ARG A 80 7.38 20.11 8.37
CA ARG A 80 6.72 20.61 9.59
C ARG A 80 7.21 19.89 10.85
N TYR A 81 7.45 18.59 10.75
CA TYR A 81 7.88 17.74 11.87
C TYR A 81 9.38 17.37 11.84
N GLY A 82 10.18 18.01 10.98
CA GLY A 82 11.63 17.75 10.90
C GLY A 82 12.01 16.33 10.45
N LEU A 83 11.14 15.64 9.71
CA LEU A 83 11.35 14.27 9.27
C LEU A 83 12.15 14.19 7.97
N GLN A 84 13.02 13.19 7.86
CA GLN A 84 13.79 12.90 6.65
C GLN A 84 13.27 11.65 5.96
N PHE A 85 13.00 11.75 4.65
CA PHE A 85 12.56 10.61 3.85
C PHE A 85 13.68 9.60 3.63
N CYS A 86 13.37 8.33 3.89
CA CYS A 86 14.16 7.19 3.45
C CYS A 86 13.66 6.72 2.08
N TRP A 87 14.42 7.02 1.03
CA TRP A 87 14.11 6.65 -0.36
C TRP A 87 14.80 5.33 -0.72
N LEU A 88 14.08 4.22 -0.61
CA LEU A 88 14.61 2.85 -0.69
C LEU A 88 15.31 2.44 -2.00
N TYR A 89 15.16 3.25 -3.05
CA TYR A 89 15.77 3.03 -4.36
C TYR A 89 17.07 3.81 -4.59
N ARG A 90 17.46 4.67 -3.65
CA ARG A 90 18.69 5.44 -3.81
C ARG A 90 19.91 4.54 -3.58
N PRO A 91 21.05 4.83 -4.25
CA PRO A 91 22.24 3.97 -4.20
C PRO A 91 22.84 3.79 -2.80
N ASP A 92 22.61 4.73 -1.89
CA ASP A 92 23.06 4.70 -0.50
C ASP A 92 22.28 3.72 0.39
N ILE A 93 21.13 3.23 -0.07
CA ILE A 93 20.34 2.24 0.67
C ILE A 93 20.90 0.84 0.42
N ARG A 94 21.45 0.24 1.47
CA ARG A 94 21.95 -1.13 1.44
C ARG A 94 20.81 -2.15 1.49
N TRP A 95 20.78 -3.03 0.50
CA TRP A 95 19.90 -4.21 0.46
C TRP A 95 20.70 -5.46 0.76
N ILE A 96 20.39 -6.13 1.87
CA ILE A 96 21.13 -7.30 2.34
C ILE A 96 20.34 -8.58 2.03
N ARG A 97 21.05 -9.70 1.86
CA ARG A 97 20.42 -11.01 1.75
C ARG A 97 19.80 -11.37 3.09
N TYR A 98 18.56 -11.82 3.08
CA TYR A 98 17.83 -12.28 4.24
C TYR A 98 17.40 -13.72 4.04
N SER A 99 17.52 -14.52 5.09
CA SER A 99 17.05 -15.90 5.12
C SER A 99 15.87 -15.96 6.09
N PRO A 100 14.63 -16.01 5.59
CA PRO A 100 13.46 -16.11 6.45
C PRO A 100 13.50 -17.38 7.30
N GLN A 101 13.04 -17.28 8.54
CA GLN A 101 12.84 -18.43 9.42
C GLN A 101 11.55 -19.16 9.06
N THR A 102 10.52 -18.41 8.67
CA THR A 102 9.25 -18.95 8.17
C THR A 102 9.44 -19.52 6.76
N LYS A 103 8.87 -20.69 6.51
CA LYS A 103 8.83 -21.27 5.16
C LYS A 103 8.07 -20.36 4.19
N MET A 104 8.73 -19.91 3.13
CA MET A 104 8.14 -19.07 2.08
C MET A 104 7.30 -19.90 1.09
N LEU A 105 6.23 -19.32 0.57
CA LEU A 105 5.36 -19.93 -0.45
C LEU A 105 5.99 -19.82 -1.84
N VAL A 106 6.49 -18.63 -2.17
CA VAL A 106 6.89 -18.27 -3.54
C VAL A 106 8.18 -17.48 -3.63
N LEU A 107 8.55 -16.69 -2.61
CA LEU A 107 9.69 -15.77 -2.74
C LEU A 107 11.03 -16.46 -3.03
N GLU A 108 11.30 -17.62 -2.42
CA GLU A 108 12.53 -18.40 -2.68
C GLU A 108 12.61 -18.93 -4.12
N LYS A 109 11.45 -19.30 -4.69
CA LYS A 109 11.35 -19.79 -6.08
C LYS A 109 11.53 -18.65 -7.09
N ILE A 110 10.98 -17.47 -6.77
CA ILE A 110 11.08 -16.29 -7.64
C ILE A 110 12.48 -15.67 -7.58
N PHE A 111 13.13 -15.71 -6.43
CA PHE A 111 14.45 -15.12 -6.19
C PHE A 111 15.48 -16.20 -5.80
N PRO A 112 15.94 -17.04 -6.74
CA PRO A 112 16.89 -18.13 -6.45
C PRO A 112 18.25 -17.63 -5.94
N GLY A 113 18.62 -16.39 -6.26
CA GLY A 113 19.81 -15.71 -5.71
C GLY A 113 19.67 -15.25 -4.25
N GLY A 114 18.53 -15.54 -3.60
CA GLY A 114 18.20 -15.13 -2.25
C GLY A 114 17.28 -13.91 -2.20
N ILE A 115 16.46 -13.87 -1.14
CA ILE A 115 15.57 -12.74 -0.83
C ILE A 115 16.44 -11.60 -0.29
N LYS A 116 16.18 -10.37 -0.74
CA LYS A 116 16.86 -9.17 -0.25
C LYS A 116 15.87 -8.23 0.41
N ILE A 117 16.25 -7.66 1.54
CA ILE A 117 15.49 -6.65 2.28
C ILE A 117 16.36 -5.41 2.53
N PRO A 118 15.77 -4.22 2.73
CA PRO A 118 16.55 -3.05 3.10
C PRO A 118 17.08 -3.19 4.52
N GLU A 119 18.40 -3.05 4.70
CA GLU A 119 19.05 -3.10 6.02
C GLU A 119 18.47 -2.05 6.98
N SER A 120 18.08 -0.89 6.42
CA SER A 120 17.45 0.18 7.17
C SER A 120 16.14 -0.21 7.83
N PHE A 121 15.51 -1.34 7.48
CA PHE A 121 14.24 -1.79 8.09
C PHE A 121 14.42 -2.69 9.31
N LEU A 122 15.57 -3.34 9.46
CA LEU A 122 15.83 -4.27 10.55
C LEU A 122 15.76 -3.60 11.93
N GLY A 123 15.10 -4.28 12.88
CA GLY A 123 15.05 -3.88 14.30
C GLY A 123 14.24 -2.62 14.58
N LYS A 124 13.40 -2.19 13.62
CA LYS A 124 12.59 -0.98 13.70
C LYS A 124 11.11 -1.32 13.64
N ASN A 125 10.29 -0.57 14.35
CA ASN A 125 8.84 -0.66 14.20
C ASN A 125 8.42 -0.28 12.78
N ALA A 126 7.28 -0.78 12.31
CA ALA A 126 6.68 -0.41 11.05
C ALA A 126 5.22 0.02 11.22
N VAL A 127 4.91 1.26 10.82
CA VAL A 127 3.54 1.79 10.74
C VAL A 127 3.16 1.97 9.28
N HIS A 128 2.23 1.17 8.79
CA HIS A 128 1.72 1.24 7.43
C HIS A 128 0.65 2.32 7.29
N LEU A 129 0.77 3.13 6.24
CA LEU A 129 -0.17 4.20 5.90
C LEU A 129 -0.86 3.95 4.55
N PRO A 130 -1.59 2.84 4.35
CA PRO A 130 -2.28 2.57 3.10
C PRO A 130 -3.53 3.46 2.95
N THR A 131 -4.05 3.50 1.73
CA THR A 131 -5.34 4.13 1.40
C THR A 131 -6.32 3.03 1.02
N MET A 132 -7.57 3.08 1.51
CA MET A 132 -8.62 2.13 1.20
C MET A 132 -9.01 2.23 -0.28
N LYS A 133 -8.67 1.21 -1.08
CA LYS A 133 -9.06 1.18 -2.50
C LYS A 133 -9.07 -0.22 -3.09
N THR A 134 -9.76 -0.38 -4.21
CA THR A 134 -9.70 -1.59 -5.03
C THR A 134 -8.35 -1.74 -5.74
N HIS A 135 -8.04 -2.95 -6.19
CA HIS A 135 -6.85 -3.23 -6.99
C HIS A 135 -7.12 -4.31 -8.02
N VAL A 136 -6.69 -4.09 -9.27
CA VAL A 136 -6.99 -4.97 -10.41
C VAL A 136 -6.47 -6.41 -10.27
N PHE A 137 -5.42 -6.64 -9.47
CA PHE A 137 -4.80 -7.97 -9.31
C PHE A 137 -5.08 -8.64 -7.97
N THR A 138 -5.48 -7.89 -6.95
CA THR A 138 -5.60 -8.42 -5.57
C THR A 138 -6.97 -8.15 -4.98
N THR A 139 -7.92 -7.69 -5.80
CA THR A 139 -9.25 -7.18 -5.42
C THR A 139 -9.18 -5.87 -4.64
N THR A 140 -8.36 -5.81 -3.60
CA THR A 140 -8.17 -4.67 -2.70
C THR A 140 -6.68 -4.32 -2.57
N THR A 141 -6.41 -3.10 -2.14
CA THR A 141 -5.15 -2.73 -1.50
C THR A 141 -5.35 -2.73 0.01
N GLY A 142 -4.25 -2.68 0.75
CA GLY A 142 -4.29 -2.55 2.19
C GLY A 142 -2.91 -2.50 2.82
N ALA A 143 -2.86 -2.74 4.12
CA ALA A 143 -1.66 -2.76 4.92
C ALA A 143 -0.68 -3.84 4.44
N MET A 144 -1.16 -5.07 4.18
CA MET A 144 -0.31 -6.15 3.68
C MET A 144 0.32 -5.79 2.32
N LYS A 145 -0.46 -5.17 1.43
CA LYS A 145 0.04 -4.74 0.12
C LYS A 145 1.02 -3.57 0.19
N ASN A 146 0.93 -2.72 1.21
CA ASN A 146 1.83 -1.58 1.37
C ASN A 146 3.30 -2.02 1.62
N ALA A 147 3.49 -3.19 2.25
CA ALA A 147 4.79 -3.83 2.43
C ALA A 147 5.49 -4.18 1.10
N PHE A 148 4.72 -4.43 0.03
CA PHE A 148 5.23 -4.76 -1.30
C PHE A 148 6.16 -3.68 -1.87
N GLY A 149 5.91 -2.41 -1.55
CA GLY A 149 6.80 -1.32 -1.91
C GLY A 149 8.03 -1.21 -1.00
N GLY A 150 7.98 -1.69 0.24
CA GLY A 150 9.07 -1.58 1.21
C GLY A 150 10.10 -2.71 1.11
N LEU A 151 9.65 -3.94 0.94
CA LEU A 151 10.48 -5.13 1.10
C LEU A 151 10.92 -5.80 -0.20
N LEU A 152 10.43 -5.33 -1.34
CA LEU A 152 10.89 -5.81 -2.65
C LEU A 152 11.56 -4.68 -3.42
N ASN A 153 12.69 -5.03 -4.06
CA ASN A 153 13.44 -4.13 -4.93
C ASN A 153 12.75 -3.97 -6.30
N GLU A 154 13.47 -3.46 -7.30
CA GLU A 154 12.93 -3.14 -8.63
C GLU A 154 12.37 -4.35 -9.39
N ASN A 155 12.82 -5.57 -9.06
CA ASN A 155 12.37 -6.81 -9.67
C ASN A 155 11.05 -7.35 -9.09
N ARG A 156 10.36 -6.57 -8.24
CA ARG A 156 9.07 -6.96 -7.67
C ARG A 156 7.97 -7.25 -8.70
N HIS A 157 8.09 -6.76 -9.94
CA HIS A 157 7.12 -7.07 -10.99
C HIS A 157 7.11 -8.57 -11.38
N TRP A 158 8.16 -9.33 -11.04
CA TRP A 158 8.23 -10.78 -11.25
C TRP A 158 7.27 -11.58 -10.37
N THR A 159 6.82 -11.00 -9.27
CA THR A 159 5.90 -11.65 -8.33
C THR A 159 4.43 -11.36 -8.65
N HIS A 160 4.12 -10.51 -9.64
CA HIS A 160 2.74 -10.12 -9.93
C HIS A 160 1.83 -11.29 -10.28
N SER A 161 2.34 -12.35 -10.93
CA SER A 161 1.53 -13.54 -11.24
C SER A 161 1.18 -14.40 -10.02
N VAL A 162 1.90 -14.23 -8.92
CA VAL A 162 1.76 -14.95 -7.64
C VAL A 162 1.67 -13.95 -6.48
N ILE A 163 0.96 -12.85 -6.74
CA ILE A 163 1.00 -11.66 -5.87
C ILE A 163 0.38 -11.96 -4.51
N HIS A 164 -0.65 -12.80 -4.45
CA HIS A 164 -1.33 -13.12 -3.21
C HIS A 164 -0.40 -13.83 -2.22
N GLU A 165 0.25 -14.90 -2.65
CA GLU A 165 1.25 -15.64 -1.89
C GLU A 165 2.44 -14.75 -1.53
N THR A 166 2.83 -13.86 -2.45
CA THR A 166 3.91 -12.90 -2.20
C THR A 166 3.57 -11.95 -1.06
N LEU A 167 2.33 -11.44 -0.98
CA LEU A 167 1.92 -10.57 0.13
C LEU A 167 1.97 -11.30 1.48
N VAL A 168 1.63 -12.59 1.48
CA VAL A 168 1.71 -13.44 2.68
C VAL A 168 3.16 -13.68 3.10
N ASP A 169 4.04 -14.01 2.15
CA ASP A 169 5.48 -14.15 2.42
C ASP A 169 6.09 -12.85 2.96
N LEU A 170 5.69 -11.70 2.41
CA LEU A 170 6.11 -10.40 2.91
C LEU A 170 5.61 -10.13 4.33
N LEU A 171 4.36 -10.49 4.66
CA LEU A 171 3.85 -10.35 6.02
C LEU A 171 4.66 -11.21 7.01
N ALA A 172 5.01 -12.44 6.64
CA ALA A 172 5.85 -13.31 7.46
C ALA A 172 7.24 -12.67 7.70
N ILE A 173 7.90 -12.18 6.66
CA ILE A 173 9.17 -11.45 6.79
C ILE A 173 9.02 -10.23 7.71
N GLN A 174 7.94 -9.44 7.57
CA GLN A 174 7.71 -8.29 8.43
C GLN A 174 7.65 -8.69 9.90
N LYS A 175 6.95 -9.77 10.24
CA LYS A 175 6.85 -10.27 11.62
C LYS A 175 8.19 -10.73 12.18
N GLU A 176 9.13 -11.13 11.33
CA GLU A 176 10.46 -11.55 11.77
C GLU A 176 11.43 -10.37 11.94
N ILE A 177 11.30 -9.30 11.14
CA ILE A 177 12.29 -8.20 11.13
C ILE A 177 11.87 -6.97 11.95
N HIS A 178 10.56 -6.80 12.18
CA HIS A 178 10.01 -5.64 12.89
C HIS A 178 9.59 -6.05 14.31
N PRO A 179 10.12 -5.41 15.37
CA PRO A 179 9.67 -5.63 16.74
C PRO A 179 8.20 -5.24 16.96
N GLY A 180 7.66 -4.32 16.14
CA GLY A 180 6.25 -3.94 16.16
C GLY A 180 5.74 -3.58 14.79
N ILE A 181 4.49 -3.95 14.50
CA ILE A 181 3.81 -3.64 13.24
C ILE A 181 2.44 -3.06 13.57
N PHE A 182 2.11 -1.95 12.92
CA PHE A 182 0.81 -1.30 13.07
C PHE A 182 0.38 -0.70 11.73
N ALA A 183 -0.91 -0.48 11.56
CA ALA A 183 -1.44 0.13 10.35
C ALA A 183 -2.51 1.14 10.71
N VAL A 184 -2.51 2.24 9.96
CA VAL A 184 -3.59 3.22 9.94
C VAL A 184 -4.03 3.35 8.49
N THR A 185 -5.17 2.79 8.13
CA THR A 185 -5.71 2.84 6.76
C THR A 185 -6.60 4.07 6.60
N ASP A 186 -6.29 4.91 5.63
CA ASP A 186 -7.08 6.08 5.28
C ASP A 186 -8.21 5.69 4.32
N GLY A 187 -9.45 5.82 4.78
CA GLY A 187 -10.68 5.67 4.00
C GLY A 187 -11.48 6.96 3.93
N THR A 188 -10.87 8.12 4.19
CA THR A 188 -11.56 9.42 4.11
C THR A 188 -12.09 9.65 2.70
N ILE A 189 -11.21 9.45 1.70
CA ILE A 189 -11.56 9.28 0.30
C ILE A 189 -11.05 7.91 -0.16
N ALA A 190 -11.97 6.97 -0.36
CA ALA A 190 -11.70 5.61 -0.81
C ALA A 190 -11.79 5.48 -2.34
N GLY A 191 -11.15 4.45 -2.91
CA GLY A 191 -11.08 4.26 -4.36
C GLY A 191 -11.83 3.04 -4.87
N ASN A 192 -12.87 3.25 -5.69
CA ASN A 192 -13.65 2.19 -6.33
C ASN A 192 -13.24 1.96 -7.80
N GLY A 193 -13.37 0.75 -8.34
CA GLY A 193 -13.13 0.48 -9.76
C GLY A 193 -11.71 0.03 -10.07
N ALA A 194 -11.05 0.71 -11.01
CA ALA A 194 -9.80 0.27 -11.61
C ALA A 194 -8.55 0.82 -10.91
N GLY A 195 -8.36 0.38 -9.67
CA GLY A 195 -7.17 0.72 -8.89
C GLY A 195 -5.88 0.08 -9.39
N PRO A 196 -4.71 0.62 -9.02
CA PRO A 196 -4.52 1.60 -7.94
C PRO A 196 -4.56 3.07 -8.37
N ARG A 197 -4.90 3.38 -9.65
CA ARG A 197 -4.91 4.75 -10.21
C ARG A 197 -6.25 5.18 -10.78
N ALA A 198 -6.76 4.46 -11.78
CA ALA A 198 -7.90 4.84 -12.60
C ALA A 198 -9.26 4.57 -11.91
N MET A 199 -9.39 5.04 -10.68
CA MET A 199 -10.51 4.75 -9.79
C MET A 199 -11.60 5.83 -9.88
N VAL A 200 -12.73 5.54 -9.26
CA VAL A 200 -13.76 6.50 -8.87
C VAL A 200 -13.55 6.80 -7.39
N PRO A 201 -13.14 8.02 -7.02
CA PRO A 201 -13.07 8.43 -5.64
C PRO A 201 -14.46 8.43 -4.99
N VAL A 202 -14.53 7.98 -3.74
CA VAL A 202 -15.73 7.95 -2.92
C VAL A 202 -15.36 8.54 -1.56
N VAL A 203 -16.05 9.62 -1.15
CA VAL A 203 -15.88 10.16 0.21
C VAL A 203 -16.57 9.20 1.17
N ALA A 204 -15.79 8.49 1.98
CA ALA A 204 -16.30 7.53 2.95
C ALA A 204 -16.11 8.00 4.40
N ASN A 205 -15.23 8.98 4.65
CA ASN A 205 -14.99 9.56 5.99
C ASN A 205 -14.54 8.54 7.05
N LEU A 206 -13.79 7.51 6.64
CA LEU A 206 -13.34 6.45 7.55
C LEU A 206 -11.83 6.50 7.79
N VAL A 207 -11.39 6.15 8.99
CA VAL A 207 -9.99 5.81 9.28
C VAL A 207 -9.98 4.54 10.13
N LEU A 208 -9.24 3.53 9.69
CA LEU A 208 -9.09 2.28 10.42
C LEU A 208 -7.70 2.20 11.04
N ALA A 209 -7.58 1.55 12.20
CA ALA A 209 -6.30 1.30 12.84
C ALA A 209 -6.25 -0.11 13.44
N SER A 210 -5.11 -0.80 13.34
CA SER A 210 -4.92 -2.14 13.90
C SER A 210 -3.45 -2.53 14.02
N GLY A 211 -3.13 -3.35 15.01
CA GLY A 211 -1.86 -4.09 15.08
C GLY A 211 -1.81 -5.36 14.21
N ASP A 212 -2.97 -5.87 13.79
CA ASP A 212 -3.07 -7.03 12.89
C ASP A 212 -3.34 -6.57 11.45
N MET A 213 -2.36 -6.83 10.58
CA MET A 213 -2.41 -6.45 9.16
C MET A 213 -3.47 -7.23 8.37
N VAL A 214 -3.76 -8.47 8.77
CA VAL A 214 -4.79 -9.30 8.15
C VAL A 214 -6.17 -8.80 8.57
N ALA A 215 -6.34 -8.46 9.85
CA ALA A 215 -7.61 -7.98 10.40
C ALA A 215 -8.04 -6.64 9.79
N ILE A 216 -7.12 -5.67 9.70
CA ILE A 216 -7.45 -4.36 9.09
C ILE A 216 -7.80 -4.48 7.61
N ASP A 217 -7.12 -5.36 6.88
CA ASP A 217 -7.39 -5.60 5.46
C ASP A 217 -8.71 -6.37 5.27
N ALA A 218 -9.06 -7.27 6.20
CA ALA A 218 -10.34 -7.97 6.20
C ALA A 218 -11.52 -7.01 6.44
N ILE A 219 -11.45 -6.19 7.49
CA ILE A 219 -12.50 -5.21 7.79
C ILE A 219 -12.60 -4.16 6.70
N SER A 220 -11.48 -3.64 6.19
CA SER A 220 -11.45 -2.73 5.03
C SER A 220 -12.13 -3.35 3.81
N SER A 221 -11.90 -4.64 3.54
CA SER A 221 -12.53 -5.37 2.44
C SER A 221 -14.04 -5.55 2.65
N LYS A 222 -14.48 -5.86 3.87
CA LYS A 222 -15.90 -5.95 4.23
C LYS A 222 -16.62 -4.62 4.03
N ILE A 223 -16.05 -3.52 4.52
CA ILE A 223 -16.57 -2.15 4.34
C ILE A 223 -16.69 -1.81 2.86
N MET A 224 -15.71 -2.19 2.03
CA MET A 224 -15.79 -2.00 0.58
C MET A 224 -16.88 -2.85 -0.09
N GLY A 225 -17.47 -3.83 0.61
CA GLY A 225 -18.51 -4.72 0.09
C GLY A 225 -18.00 -6.05 -0.46
N PHE A 226 -16.77 -6.43 -0.14
CA PHE A 226 -16.20 -7.73 -0.51
C PHE A 226 -16.27 -8.72 0.66
N ASP A 227 -16.32 -10.00 0.34
CA ASP A 227 -16.11 -11.09 1.30
C ASP A 227 -14.60 -11.24 1.55
N PRO A 228 -14.09 -10.97 2.76
CA PRO A 228 -12.65 -11.01 3.04
C PRO A 228 -12.01 -12.38 2.80
N LEU A 229 -12.72 -13.47 3.10
CA LEU A 229 -12.19 -14.82 2.94
C LEU A 229 -12.24 -15.30 1.49
N LYS A 230 -12.91 -14.58 0.58
CA LYS A 230 -12.78 -14.80 -0.87
C LYS A 230 -11.58 -14.08 -1.49
N ILE A 231 -10.85 -13.28 -0.71
CA ILE A 231 -9.64 -12.60 -1.17
C ILE A 231 -8.42 -13.43 -0.74
N ASP A 232 -7.74 -14.03 -1.71
CA ASP A 232 -6.72 -15.06 -1.45
C ASP A 232 -5.62 -14.64 -0.49
N TYR A 233 -5.15 -13.38 -0.53
CA TYR A 233 -4.05 -12.99 0.36
C TYR A 233 -4.50 -12.88 1.83
N ILE A 234 -5.77 -12.52 2.07
CA ILE A 234 -6.37 -12.46 3.41
C ILE A 234 -6.62 -13.89 3.89
N ARG A 235 -7.28 -14.70 3.06
CA ARG A 235 -7.58 -16.11 3.35
C ARG A 235 -6.32 -16.91 3.65
N ILE A 236 -5.29 -16.86 2.80
CA ILE A 236 -4.04 -17.60 2.98
C ILE A 236 -3.31 -17.12 4.26
N ALA A 237 -3.26 -15.82 4.53
CA ALA A 237 -2.64 -15.32 5.77
C ALA A 237 -3.39 -15.78 7.02
N HIS A 238 -4.72 -15.81 6.96
CA HIS A 238 -5.58 -16.33 8.02
C HIS A 238 -5.36 -17.82 8.28
N GLU A 239 -5.41 -18.64 7.22
CA GLU A 239 -5.18 -20.09 7.27
C GLU A 239 -3.78 -20.43 7.83
N ARG A 240 -2.79 -19.56 7.61
CA ARG A 240 -1.42 -19.71 8.14
C ARG A 240 -1.22 -19.16 9.55
N GLY A 241 -2.26 -18.62 10.19
CA GLY A 241 -2.16 -18.05 11.53
C GLY A 241 -1.31 -16.77 11.61
N LEU A 242 -1.11 -16.07 10.49
CA LEU A 242 -0.38 -14.80 10.46
C LEU A 242 -1.25 -13.61 10.90
N GLY A 243 -2.55 -13.81 11.06
CA GLY A 243 -3.51 -12.83 11.58
C GLY A 243 -4.95 -13.33 11.40
N VAL A 244 -5.91 -12.50 11.77
CA VAL A 244 -7.34 -12.84 11.72
C VAL A 244 -7.99 -12.25 10.48
N GLY A 245 -8.40 -13.08 9.53
CA GLY A 245 -9.10 -12.65 8.31
C GLY A 245 -10.62 -12.80 8.35
N ASP A 246 -11.14 -13.56 9.31
CA ASP A 246 -12.58 -13.76 9.53
C ASP A 246 -13.15 -12.59 10.35
N PRO A 247 -14.04 -11.76 9.78
CA PRO A 247 -14.62 -10.62 10.49
C PRO A 247 -15.40 -10.96 11.75
N SER A 248 -15.94 -12.18 11.88
CA SER A 248 -16.68 -12.59 13.08
C SER A 248 -15.77 -12.74 14.31
N ARG A 249 -14.46 -12.84 14.09
CA ARG A 249 -13.41 -12.99 15.11
C ARG A 249 -12.63 -11.70 15.35
N ILE A 250 -13.05 -10.58 14.77
CA ILE A 250 -12.40 -9.29 14.89
C ILE A 250 -13.29 -8.37 15.72
N GLU A 251 -12.76 -7.89 16.83
CA GLU A 251 -13.42 -6.88 17.66
C GLU A 251 -13.32 -5.49 17.02
N ILE A 252 -14.44 -4.78 16.95
CA ILE A 252 -14.50 -3.38 16.51
C ILE A 252 -14.76 -2.51 17.73
N VAL A 253 -13.75 -1.73 18.10
CA VAL A 253 -13.74 -0.86 19.29
C VAL A 253 -14.02 0.62 18.96
N GLY A 254 -14.31 0.92 17.69
CA GLY A 254 -14.61 2.27 17.19
C GLY A 254 -16.08 2.42 16.76
N ASP A 255 -16.31 3.23 15.73
CA ASP A 255 -17.65 3.41 15.16
C ASP A 255 -18.26 2.07 14.71
N ASP A 256 -19.58 1.94 14.84
CA ASP A 256 -20.29 0.77 14.33
C ASP A 256 -20.25 0.74 12.79
N ILE A 257 -19.79 -0.39 12.25
CA ILE A 257 -19.66 -0.64 10.82
C ILE A 257 -20.61 -1.75 10.32
N SER A 258 -21.53 -2.22 11.16
CA SER A 258 -22.48 -3.31 10.85
C SER A 258 -23.23 -3.06 9.54
N GLU A 259 -23.72 -1.84 9.35
CA GLU A 259 -24.47 -1.39 8.17
C GLU A 259 -23.62 -0.73 7.08
N VAL A 260 -22.28 -0.69 7.25
CA VAL A 260 -21.40 -0.03 6.29
C VAL A 260 -21.02 -0.98 5.17
N ASN A 261 -21.55 -0.72 3.97
CA ASN A 261 -21.15 -1.37 2.73
C ASN A 261 -21.10 -0.36 1.58
N LEU A 262 -19.90 -0.09 1.07
CA LEU A 262 -19.69 0.90 0.02
C LEU A 262 -20.04 0.39 -1.39
N GLY A 263 -20.35 -0.90 -1.56
CA GLY A 263 -20.76 -1.49 -2.83
C GLY A 263 -19.68 -1.41 -3.92
N PHE A 264 -18.40 -1.49 -3.55
CA PHE A 264 -17.29 -1.38 -4.49
C PHE A 264 -17.25 -2.57 -5.44
N ARG A 265 -16.71 -2.32 -6.63
CA ARG A 265 -16.51 -3.31 -7.67
C ARG A 265 -15.16 -3.13 -8.30
N VAL A 266 -14.42 -4.22 -8.46
CA VAL A 266 -13.18 -4.20 -9.23
C VAL A 266 -13.53 -4.04 -10.70
N LYS A 267 -12.88 -3.08 -11.38
CA LYS A 267 -13.00 -2.89 -12.83
C LYS A 267 -11.61 -2.94 -13.44
N ASP A 268 -11.54 -3.34 -14.70
CA ASP A 268 -10.31 -3.32 -15.46
C ASP A 268 -10.24 -2.14 -16.42
N THR A 269 -9.04 -1.57 -16.59
CA THR A 269 -8.72 -0.66 -17.69
C THR A 269 -8.26 -1.46 -18.91
N LEU A 270 -8.14 -0.81 -20.08
CA LEU A 270 -7.52 -1.44 -21.25
C LEU A 270 -6.11 -1.95 -20.93
N ALA A 271 -5.33 -1.14 -20.20
CA ALA A 271 -3.98 -1.51 -19.77
C ALA A 271 -3.99 -2.71 -18.81
N SER A 272 -4.90 -2.76 -17.83
CA SER A 272 -4.95 -3.90 -16.89
C SER A 272 -5.45 -5.18 -17.54
N ARG A 273 -6.35 -5.11 -18.52
CA ARG A 273 -6.74 -6.28 -19.35
C ARG A 273 -5.54 -6.84 -20.10
N GLY A 274 -4.72 -5.97 -20.69
CA GLY A 274 -3.47 -6.37 -21.36
C GLY A 274 -2.50 -7.05 -20.39
N GLN A 275 -2.29 -6.47 -19.21
CA GLN A 275 -1.45 -7.07 -18.17
C GLN A 275 -1.98 -8.43 -17.69
N LYS A 276 -3.30 -8.57 -17.46
CA LYS A 276 -3.92 -9.85 -17.10
C LYS A 276 -3.72 -10.92 -18.18
N ALA A 277 -3.81 -10.53 -19.46
CA ALA A 277 -3.54 -11.44 -20.57
C ALA A 277 -2.10 -11.96 -20.57
N ILE A 278 -1.13 -11.15 -20.12
CA ILE A 278 0.28 -11.54 -20.00
C ILE A 278 0.53 -12.37 -18.74
N TYR A 279 -0.04 -12.01 -17.59
CA TYR A 279 0.26 -12.69 -16.33
C TYR A 279 -0.50 -14.00 -16.12
N TRP A 280 -1.73 -14.11 -16.62
CA TRP A 280 -2.61 -15.27 -16.39
C TRP A 280 -3.38 -15.72 -17.63
N GLY A 281 -3.25 -15.03 -18.77
CA GLY A 281 -4.02 -15.30 -19.98
C GLY A 281 -3.20 -15.84 -21.14
N ARG A 282 -3.74 -15.65 -22.35
CA ARG A 282 -3.19 -16.18 -23.62
C ARG A 282 -1.74 -15.78 -23.92
N LEU A 283 -1.24 -14.68 -23.32
CA LEU A 283 0.11 -14.17 -23.55
C LEU A 283 1.11 -14.64 -22.49
N LYS A 284 0.70 -15.51 -21.56
CA LYS A 284 1.57 -16.08 -20.51
C LYS A 284 2.86 -16.72 -21.03
N PRO A 285 2.87 -17.49 -22.14
CA PRO A 285 4.12 -18.03 -22.70
C PRO A 285 5.14 -16.94 -23.05
N PHE A 286 4.69 -15.72 -23.34
CA PHE A 286 5.52 -14.58 -23.71
C PHE A 286 5.87 -13.67 -22.52
N GLU A 287 5.49 -14.01 -21.28
CA GLU A 287 5.75 -13.15 -20.11
C GLU A 287 7.24 -12.80 -19.97
N ARG A 288 8.13 -13.80 -20.12
CA ARG A 288 9.58 -13.56 -20.02
C ARG A 288 10.07 -12.58 -21.09
N LEU A 289 9.56 -12.71 -22.31
CA LEU A 289 9.93 -11.83 -23.42
C LEU A 289 9.36 -10.41 -23.23
N LEU A 290 8.10 -10.28 -22.81
CA LEU A 290 7.41 -9.00 -22.73
C LEU A 290 7.75 -8.21 -21.45
N LEU A 291 8.00 -8.90 -20.35
CA LEU A 291 8.10 -8.31 -19.00
C LEU A 291 9.42 -8.58 -18.28
N ARG A 292 10.32 -9.41 -18.82
CA ARG A 292 11.61 -9.74 -18.20
C ARG A 292 12.82 -9.64 -19.14
N SER A 293 12.64 -9.09 -20.34
CA SER A 293 13.71 -8.89 -21.33
C SER A 293 14.17 -7.42 -21.42
N GLN A 294 15.15 -7.13 -22.26
CA GLN A 294 15.57 -5.75 -22.55
C GLN A 294 14.49 -4.91 -23.25
N LEU A 295 13.44 -5.54 -23.80
CA LEU A 295 12.33 -4.84 -24.46
C LEU A 295 11.37 -4.16 -23.47
N VAL A 296 11.41 -4.53 -22.19
CA VAL A 296 10.50 -4.09 -21.14
C VAL A 296 10.20 -2.57 -21.07
N PRO A 297 11.12 -1.63 -21.38
CA PRO A 297 10.82 -0.20 -21.41
C PRO A 297 9.60 0.20 -22.25
N TRP A 298 9.23 -0.57 -23.30
CA TRP A 298 8.02 -0.30 -24.09
C TRP A 298 6.75 -0.33 -23.22
N SER A 299 6.68 -1.28 -22.29
CA SER A 299 5.50 -1.47 -21.42
C SER A 299 5.36 -0.34 -20.41
N TYR A 300 6.49 0.23 -19.97
CA TYR A 300 6.53 1.39 -19.08
C TYR A 300 6.09 2.65 -19.80
N LEU A 301 6.56 2.85 -21.04
CA LEU A 301 6.15 3.96 -21.89
C LEU A 301 4.65 3.89 -22.21
N ALA A 302 4.15 2.72 -22.61
CA ALA A 302 2.73 2.51 -22.88
C ALA A 302 1.85 2.80 -21.65
N SER A 303 2.31 2.38 -20.46
CA SER A 303 1.62 2.68 -19.19
C SER A 303 1.58 4.19 -18.91
N ARG A 304 2.69 4.91 -19.08
CA ARG A 304 2.73 6.37 -18.89
C ARG A 304 1.85 7.10 -19.90
N ILE A 305 1.91 6.75 -21.18
CA ILE A 305 1.05 7.34 -22.22
C ILE A 305 -0.43 7.14 -21.87
N TYR A 306 -0.82 5.92 -21.51
CA TYR A 306 -2.20 5.62 -21.17
C TYR A 306 -2.69 6.34 -19.91
N TYR A 307 -1.95 6.25 -18.80
CA TYR A 307 -2.41 6.80 -17.53
C TYR A 307 -2.17 8.31 -17.41
N ASP A 308 -0.97 8.78 -17.73
CA ASP A 308 -0.55 10.16 -17.47
C ASP A 308 -1.04 11.13 -18.56
N LEU A 309 -0.97 10.73 -19.83
CA LEU A 309 -1.35 11.61 -20.95
C LEU A 309 -2.82 11.48 -21.31
N PHE A 310 -3.34 10.26 -21.46
CA PHE A 310 -4.72 10.04 -21.91
C PHE A 310 -5.71 10.06 -20.76
N TRP A 311 -5.62 9.09 -19.83
CA TRP A 311 -6.64 8.87 -18.82
C TRP A 311 -6.74 10.02 -17.82
N PHE A 312 -5.61 10.52 -17.31
CA PHE A 312 -5.63 11.61 -16.33
C PHE A 312 -6.24 12.89 -16.90
N ASN A 313 -5.85 13.29 -18.11
CA ASN A 313 -6.33 14.54 -18.69
C ASN A 313 -7.79 14.48 -19.13
N LEU A 314 -8.26 13.34 -19.66
CA LEU A 314 -9.64 13.21 -20.15
C LEU A 314 -10.64 12.86 -19.04
N ILE A 315 -10.25 12.00 -18.10
CA ILE A 315 -11.14 11.42 -17.09
C ILE A 315 -10.72 11.84 -15.68
N GLY A 316 -9.42 11.72 -15.37
CA GLY A 316 -8.89 11.93 -14.03
C GLY A 316 -9.17 13.34 -13.49
N ARG A 317 -8.89 14.39 -14.27
CA ARG A 317 -9.10 15.79 -13.86
C ARG A 317 -10.54 16.07 -13.46
N ARG A 318 -11.53 15.60 -14.23
CA ARG A 318 -12.95 15.77 -13.91
C ARG A 318 -13.30 15.15 -12.54
N LYS A 319 -12.72 13.98 -12.22
CA LYS A 319 -12.91 13.34 -10.91
C LYS A 319 -12.24 14.10 -9.77
N VAL A 320 -11.09 14.73 -10.04
CA VAL A 320 -10.44 15.62 -9.06
C VAL A 320 -11.34 16.83 -8.78
N GLU A 321 -11.91 17.47 -9.81
CA GLU A 321 -12.83 18.61 -9.64
C GLU A 321 -14.06 18.26 -8.78
N GLU A 322 -14.57 17.03 -8.84
CA GLU A 322 -15.64 16.60 -7.93
C GLU A 322 -15.18 16.54 -6.47
N ILE A 323 -13.97 16.03 -6.21
CA ILE A 323 -13.39 16.03 -4.86
C ILE A 323 -13.10 17.43 -4.35
N LYS A 324 -12.79 18.40 -5.24
CA LYS A 324 -12.58 19.80 -4.84
C LYS A 324 -13.75 20.45 -4.12
N LYS A 325 -14.96 19.94 -4.36
CA LYS A 325 -16.20 20.42 -3.74
C LYS A 325 -16.36 19.95 -2.28
N THR A 326 -15.51 19.04 -1.81
CA THR A 326 -15.64 18.39 -0.50
C THR A 326 -14.81 19.10 0.58
N SER A 327 -15.12 18.85 1.86
CA SER A 327 -14.33 19.36 2.99
C SER A 327 -12.89 18.82 3.00
N TRP A 328 -12.66 17.60 2.50
CA TRP A 328 -11.33 17.02 2.40
C TRP A 328 -10.40 17.78 1.48
N TRP A 329 -10.94 18.41 0.42
CA TRP A 329 -10.12 19.26 -0.44
C TRP A 329 -9.70 20.55 0.28
N LYS A 330 -10.59 21.19 1.03
CA LYS A 330 -10.23 22.35 1.85
C LYS A 330 -9.11 22.02 2.83
N LEU A 331 -9.19 20.85 3.46
CA LEU A 331 -8.13 20.35 4.33
C LEU A 331 -6.85 20.08 3.52
N PHE A 332 -6.93 19.44 2.36
CA PHE A 332 -5.78 19.20 1.48
C PHE A 332 -5.05 20.49 1.10
N GLU A 333 -5.77 21.54 0.72
CA GLU A 333 -5.21 22.85 0.35
C GLU A 333 -4.48 23.52 1.51
N SER A 334 -4.89 23.26 2.77
CA SER A 334 -4.23 23.83 3.95
C SER A 334 -2.80 23.29 4.19
N TYR A 335 -2.39 22.24 3.47
CA TYR A 335 -1.02 21.71 3.49
C TYR A 335 -0.11 22.28 2.38
N GLY A 336 -0.67 23.11 1.49
CA GLY A 336 -0.02 23.73 0.34
C GLY A 336 1.07 24.73 0.68
#